data_AF-A0A7Y4YU42-F1
#
_entry.id   AF-A0A7Y4YU42-F1
#
_cell.length_a   1.000
_cell.length_b   1.000
_cell.length_c   1.000
_cell.angle_alpha   90.00
_cell.angle_beta   90.00
_cell.angle_gamma   90.00
#
_symmetry.space_group_name_H-M   'P 1'
#
loop_
_entity.id
_entity.type
_entity.pdbx_description
1 polymer ?
#
loop_
_entity_poly.entity_id
_entity_poly.type
_entity_poly.pdbx_seq_one_letter_code
_entity_poly.pdbx_strand_id
1 'polypeptide(L)'
;MLTKHKYLFWIGLLSFLMVSPIASATPAEDFASAEKSFNEEDIKEATRLLRAAADQNYLPAQVRMGQFMYGSTDYEEAFGWFLTAAFQGDAAGQYELGQMYGLGYGTDKNPDKAFFWTKKSAEQNYLPAVQLLADLYKPEAERKILINFLGISPNAEQAAFWGAKLPELEDAAAKRSKRIQALQKKKDIEAAEKAKKEQSKLLCGLKC
;
A
#
# COMPACT_ATOMS: atom_id res chain seq x y z
N MET A 1 -11.87 -6.83 60.34
CA MET A 1 -10.78 -6.19 61.09
C MET A 1 -9.48 -6.89 60.72
N LEU A 2 -8.48 -6.12 60.30
CA LEU A 2 -7.10 -6.55 60.05
C LEU A 2 -6.42 -7.06 61.32
N THR A 3 -5.50 -8.03 61.21
CA THR A 3 -4.06 -7.94 61.59
C THR A 3 -3.38 -9.31 61.39
N LYS A 4 -2.55 -9.47 60.35
CA LYS A 4 -1.07 -9.50 60.38
C LYS A 4 -0.43 -10.55 61.32
N HIS A 5 0.21 -11.56 60.72
CA HIS A 5 1.40 -12.31 61.17
C HIS A 5 1.61 -13.47 60.15
N LYS A 6 2.73 -13.74 59.47
CA LYS A 6 4.16 -13.51 59.72
C LYS A 6 4.92 -13.50 58.38
N TYR A 7 6.02 -12.78 58.39
CA TYR A 7 7.02 -12.61 57.35
C TYR A 7 7.93 -13.86 57.20
N LEU A 8 8.40 -14.08 55.97
CA LEU A 8 9.71 -14.62 55.54
C LEU A 8 9.97 -16.13 55.63
N PHE A 9 10.04 -16.77 54.45
CA PHE A 9 11.20 -17.58 54.08
C PHE A 9 11.53 -17.40 52.58
N TRP A 10 12.66 -16.71 52.37
CA TRP A 10 13.55 -16.59 51.22
C TRP A 10 13.30 -17.35 49.89
N ILE A 11 13.11 -16.55 48.83
CA ILE A 11 13.81 -16.49 47.52
C ILE A 11 14.48 -17.77 46.99
N GLY A 12 14.00 -18.23 45.81
CA GLY A 12 14.69 -19.19 44.95
C GLY A 12 14.28 -19.05 43.48
N LEU A 13 15.11 -18.33 42.72
CA LEU A 13 15.37 -18.40 41.27
C LEU A 13 14.21 -18.49 40.24
N LEU A 14 14.07 -17.39 39.48
CA LEU A 14 14.37 -17.36 38.04
C LEU A 14 14.08 -18.65 37.25
N SER A 15 12.84 -18.81 36.82
CA SER A 15 12.40 -19.54 35.62
C SER A 15 10.88 -19.38 35.63
N PHE A 16 10.23 -18.71 34.69
CA PHE A 16 10.32 -18.96 33.27
C PHE A 16 9.55 -17.81 32.62
N LEU A 17 10.27 -16.87 31.99
CA LEU A 17 9.68 -16.09 30.91
C LEU A 17 9.35 -17.09 29.80
N MET A 18 8.17 -17.68 29.82
CA MET A 18 7.50 -18.09 28.60
C MET A 18 6.77 -16.88 28.05
N VAL A 19 7.56 -15.87 27.69
CA VAL A 19 7.23 -15.11 26.48
C VAL A 19 7.47 -16.11 25.37
N SER A 20 6.41 -16.77 24.94
CA SER A 20 6.43 -17.52 23.69
C SER A 20 6.91 -16.56 22.58
N PRO A 21 7.92 -16.92 21.77
CA PRO A 21 8.30 -16.08 20.66
C PRO A 21 7.28 -16.30 19.55
N ILE A 22 6.19 -15.53 19.56
CA ILE A 22 5.51 -15.22 18.30
C ILE A 22 6.18 -13.95 17.80
N ALA A 23 6.81 -14.08 16.64
CA ALA A 23 7.38 -12.99 15.87
C ALA A 23 6.42 -11.80 15.81
N SER A 24 6.94 -10.59 15.95
CA SER A 24 6.33 -9.47 15.24
C SER A 24 7.45 -8.54 14.84
N ALA A 25 7.89 -8.69 13.60
CA ALA A 25 8.67 -7.67 12.95
C ALA A 25 7.86 -6.36 12.96
N THR A 26 8.49 -5.22 12.74
CA THR A 26 7.77 -3.96 12.59
C THR A 26 6.77 -4.05 11.42
N PRO A 27 5.65 -3.28 11.38
CA PRO A 27 4.73 -3.30 10.23
C PRO A 27 5.41 -3.10 8.87
N ALA A 28 6.53 -2.37 8.86
CA ALA A 28 7.36 -2.17 7.67
C ALA A 28 8.15 -3.43 7.26
N GLU A 29 8.63 -4.22 8.22
CA GLU A 29 9.33 -5.49 7.96
C GLU A 29 8.37 -6.60 7.53
N ASP A 30 7.17 -6.67 8.15
CA ASP A 30 6.11 -7.59 7.73
C ASP A 30 5.65 -7.28 6.31
N PHE A 31 5.42 -6.00 5.99
CA PHE A 31 5.12 -5.55 4.63
C PHE A 31 6.24 -5.89 3.64
N ALA A 32 7.50 -5.63 3.99
CA ALA A 32 8.65 -5.95 3.13
C ALA A 32 8.86 -7.46 2.94
N SER A 33 8.37 -8.28 3.88
CA SER A 33 8.41 -9.74 3.78
C SER A 33 7.27 -10.25 2.89
N ALA A 34 6.08 -9.65 2.98
CA ALA A 34 4.95 -9.96 2.11
C ALA A 34 5.23 -9.71 0.62
N GLU A 35 6.10 -8.76 0.27
CA GLU A 35 6.42 -8.46 -1.15
C GLU A 35 7.34 -9.48 -1.84
N LYS A 36 7.90 -10.49 -1.14
CA LYS A 36 9.06 -11.26 -1.63
C LYS A 36 8.78 -12.55 -2.41
N SER A 37 7.56 -13.12 -2.46
CA SER A 37 7.38 -14.42 -3.12
C SER A 37 5.98 -14.68 -3.74
N PHE A 38 5.95 -15.52 -4.78
CA PHE A 38 4.77 -15.80 -5.62
C PHE A 38 4.58 -17.32 -5.89
N ASN A 39 4.25 -18.08 -4.84
CA ASN A 39 3.56 -19.37 -4.94
C ASN A 39 2.32 -19.36 -4.01
N GLU A 40 1.42 -20.36 -4.07
CA GLU A 40 0.13 -20.31 -3.35
C GLU A 40 0.28 -20.21 -1.81
N GLU A 41 1.26 -20.91 -1.24
CA GLU A 41 1.55 -20.87 0.20
C GLU A 41 2.13 -19.50 0.61
N ASP A 42 3.03 -18.96 -0.21
CA ASP A 42 3.62 -17.65 -0.02
C ASP A 42 2.59 -16.53 -0.17
N ILE A 43 1.57 -16.67 -1.03
CA ILE A 43 0.49 -15.69 -1.16
C ILE A 43 -0.36 -15.65 0.12
N LYS A 44 -0.67 -16.81 0.72
CA LYS A 44 -1.42 -16.87 1.99
C LYS A 44 -0.64 -16.20 3.12
N GLU A 45 0.65 -16.51 3.24
CA GLU A 45 1.51 -15.91 4.26
C GLU A 45 1.74 -14.41 4.01
N ALA A 46 1.98 -14.01 2.77
CA ALA A 46 2.10 -12.60 2.39
C ALA A 46 0.82 -11.81 2.71
N THR A 47 -0.35 -12.39 2.43
CA THR A 47 -1.65 -11.77 2.75
C THR A 47 -1.84 -11.64 4.26
N ARG A 48 -1.42 -12.65 5.05
CA ARG A 48 -1.47 -12.61 6.51
C ARG A 48 -0.60 -11.49 7.08
N LEU A 49 0.65 -11.39 6.63
CA LEU A 49 1.58 -10.34 7.05
C LEU A 49 1.10 -8.95 6.62
N LEU A 50 0.59 -8.85 5.40
CA LEU A 50 0.02 -7.62 4.86
C LEU A 50 -1.18 -7.14 5.70
N ARG A 51 -2.11 -8.05 6.04
CA ARG A 51 -3.25 -7.75 6.90
C ARG A 51 -2.79 -7.31 8.29
N ALA A 52 -1.85 -8.02 8.91
CA ALA A 52 -1.32 -7.66 10.23
C ALA A 52 -0.68 -6.26 10.26
N ALA A 53 0.02 -5.86 9.18
CA ALA A 53 0.55 -4.52 9.05
C ALA A 53 -0.56 -3.48 8.82
N ALA A 54 -1.58 -3.81 8.01
CA ALA A 54 -2.72 -2.94 7.73
C ALA A 54 -3.57 -2.66 8.98
N ASP A 55 -3.79 -3.68 9.81
CA ASP A 55 -4.48 -3.61 11.11
C ASP A 55 -3.74 -2.71 12.12
N GLN A 56 -2.43 -2.56 11.96
CA GLN A 56 -1.59 -1.64 12.75
C GLN A 56 -1.57 -0.21 12.19
N ASN A 57 -2.53 0.14 11.31
CA ASN A 57 -2.62 1.43 10.63
C ASN A 57 -1.41 1.76 9.74
N TYR A 58 -0.71 0.74 9.21
CA TYR A 58 0.35 0.98 8.24
C TYR A 58 -0.24 1.25 6.85
N LEU A 59 -0.27 2.52 6.47
CA LEU A 59 -0.93 3.01 5.25
C LEU A 59 -0.53 2.25 3.95
N PRO A 60 0.76 1.96 3.70
CA PRO A 60 1.15 1.21 2.49
C PRO A 60 0.56 -0.21 2.47
N ALA A 61 0.41 -0.84 3.65
CA ALA A 61 -0.22 -2.15 3.75
C ALA A 61 -1.73 -2.08 3.49
N GLN A 62 -2.42 -1.05 3.98
CA GLN A 62 -3.85 -0.87 3.74
C GLN A 62 -4.17 -0.69 2.25
N VAL A 63 -3.41 0.17 1.55
CA VAL A 63 -3.59 0.37 0.10
C VAL A 63 -3.32 -0.93 -0.66
N ARG A 64 -2.23 -1.64 -0.32
CA ARG A 64 -1.88 -2.89 -0.98
C ARG A 64 -2.88 -4.01 -0.69
N MET A 65 -3.43 -4.05 0.51
CA MET A 65 -4.48 -4.99 0.89
C MET A 65 -5.76 -4.74 0.09
N GLY A 66 -6.17 -3.46 -0.03
CA GLY A 66 -7.28 -3.07 -0.89
C GLY A 66 -7.08 -3.51 -2.35
N GLN A 67 -5.88 -3.31 -2.90
CA GLN A 67 -5.54 -3.74 -4.27
C GLN A 67 -5.59 -5.27 -4.44
N PHE A 68 -5.08 -6.02 -3.45
CA PHE A 68 -5.11 -7.47 -3.46
C PHE A 68 -6.55 -8.01 -3.44
N MET A 69 -7.39 -7.45 -2.56
CA MET A 69 -8.80 -7.84 -2.46
C MET A 69 -9.58 -7.47 -3.72
N TYR A 70 -9.31 -6.30 -4.29
CA TYR A 70 -9.91 -5.87 -5.55
C TYR A 70 -9.57 -6.82 -6.70
N GLY A 71 -8.29 -7.22 -6.82
CA GLY A 71 -7.84 -8.20 -7.82
C GLY A 71 -8.43 -9.59 -7.63
N SER A 72 -8.75 -9.95 -6.38
CA SER A 72 -9.43 -11.20 -6.01
C SER A 72 -10.95 -11.09 -6.08
N THR A 73 -11.50 -9.97 -6.57
CA THR A 73 -12.94 -9.67 -6.70
C THR A 73 -13.70 -9.56 -5.38
N ASP A 74 -12.99 -9.49 -4.24
CA ASP A 74 -13.60 -9.15 -2.95
C ASP A 74 -13.71 -7.63 -2.83
N TYR A 75 -14.72 -7.10 -3.52
CA TYR A 75 -14.91 -5.65 -3.62
C TYR A 75 -15.38 -5.02 -2.31
N GLU A 76 -16.11 -5.76 -1.46
CA GLU A 76 -16.53 -5.24 -0.15
C GLU A 76 -15.33 -5.05 0.78
N GLU A 77 -14.42 -6.04 0.84
CA GLU A 77 -13.22 -5.91 1.65
C GLU A 77 -12.27 -4.84 1.07
N ALA A 78 -12.09 -4.83 -0.26
CA ALA A 78 -11.30 -3.80 -0.92
C ALA A 78 -11.82 -2.38 -0.63
N PHE A 79 -13.14 -2.19 -0.64
CA PHE A 79 -13.78 -0.92 -0.30
C PHE A 79 -13.44 -0.49 1.13
N GLY A 80 -13.52 -1.40 2.11
CA GLY A 80 -13.17 -1.11 3.50
C GLY A 80 -11.71 -0.65 3.68
N TRP A 81 -10.78 -1.30 2.98
CA TRP A 81 -9.36 -0.93 3.02
C TRP A 81 -9.09 0.43 2.38
N PHE A 82 -9.62 0.68 1.19
CA PHE A 82 -9.46 1.98 0.53
C PHE A 82 -10.16 3.11 1.27
N LEU A 83 -11.31 2.85 1.89
CA LEU A 83 -11.99 3.80 2.77
C LEU A 83 -11.09 4.23 3.92
N THR A 84 -10.46 3.27 4.59
CA THR A 84 -9.55 3.50 5.72
C THR A 84 -8.31 4.28 5.30
N ALA A 85 -7.69 3.92 4.16
CA ALA A 85 -6.54 4.65 3.61
C ALA A 85 -6.91 6.07 3.18
N ALA A 86 -8.09 6.25 2.55
CA ALA A 86 -8.56 7.55 2.10
C ALA A 86 -8.83 8.52 3.26
N PHE A 87 -9.39 8.03 4.36
CA PHE A 87 -9.60 8.81 5.58
C PHE A 87 -8.30 9.24 6.25
N GLN A 88 -7.25 8.43 6.14
CA GLN A 88 -5.90 8.80 6.59
C GLN A 88 -5.18 9.75 5.64
N GLY A 89 -5.80 10.12 4.52
CA GLY A 89 -5.24 11.08 3.57
C GLY A 89 -4.45 10.46 2.43
N ASP A 90 -4.38 9.13 2.31
CA ASP A 90 -3.61 8.51 1.23
C ASP A 90 -4.17 8.87 -0.14
N ALA A 91 -3.34 9.42 -1.01
CA ALA A 91 -3.79 9.86 -2.32
C ALA A 91 -4.18 8.68 -3.24
N ALA A 92 -3.50 7.52 -3.15
CA ALA A 92 -3.87 6.34 -3.92
C ALA A 92 -5.18 5.73 -3.39
N GLY A 93 -5.33 5.59 -2.06
CA GLY A 93 -6.56 5.15 -1.42
C GLY A 93 -7.76 6.04 -1.76
N GLN A 94 -7.58 7.37 -1.79
CA GLN A 94 -8.61 8.31 -2.25
C GLN A 94 -8.99 8.09 -3.71
N TYR A 95 -8.01 7.87 -4.60
CA TYR A 95 -8.28 7.60 -6.00
C TYR A 95 -9.07 6.30 -6.18
N GLU A 96 -8.61 5.20 -5.57
CA GLU A 96 -9.26 3.89 -5.67
C GLU A 96 -10.67 3.91 -5.07
N LEU A 97 -10.87 4.60 -3.95
CA LEU A 97 -12.20 4.80 -3.37
C LEU A 97 -13.12 5.57 -4.33
N GLY A 98 -12.59 6.59 -5.02
CA GLY A 98 -13.31 7.30 -6.07
C GLY A 98 -13.75 6.38 -7.21
N GLN A 99 -12.85 5.48 -7.66
CA GLN A 99 -13.15 4.46 -8.67
C GLN A 99 -14.26 3.51 -8.24
N MET A 100 -14.21 3.02 -6.99
CA MET A 100 -15.22 2.10 -6.47
C MET A 100 -16.60 2.73 -6.38
N TYR A 101 -16.70 3.99 -5.95
CA TYR A 101 -17.97 4.72 -5.99
C TYR A 101 -18.49 4.95 -7.41
N GLY A 102 -17.63 5.26 -8.38
CA GLY A 102 -18.09 5.52 -9.75
C GLY A 102 -18.51 4.27 -10.52
N LEU A 103 -17.94 3.10 -10.16
CA LEU A 103 -18.29 1.80 -10.74
C LEU A 103 -19.36 1.05 -9.94
N GLY A 104 -19.57 1.38 -8.67
CA GLY A 104 -20.48 0.65 -7.78
C GLY A 104 -19.91 -0.70 -7.31
N TYR A 105 -18.60 -0.77 -7.08
CA TYR A 105 -17.94 -1.97 -6.57
C TYR A 105 -17.83 -1.90 -5.06
N GLY A 106 -18.33 -2.92 -4.35
CA GLY A 106 -18.33 -2.98 -2.88
C GLY A 106 -19.20 -1.91 -2.20
N THR A 107 -19.89 -1.08 -2.98
CA THR A 107 -20.77 0.00 -2.54
C THR A 107 -21.75 0.33 -3.66
N ASP A 108 -22.84 1.03 -3.34
CA ASP A 108 -23.70 1.64 -4.35
C ASP A 108 -22.94 2.67 -5.18
N LYS A 109 -23.26 2.71 -6.48
CA LYS A 109 -22.72 3.71 -7.39
C LYS A 109 -23.11 5.12 -6.94
N ASN A 110 -22.12 5.99 -6.78
CA ASN A 110 -22.30 7.36 -6.39
C ASN A 110 -21.30 8.30 -7.10
N PRO A 111 -21.70 8.93 -8.22
CA PRO A 111 -20.81 9.81 -8.99
C PRO A 111 -20.29 11.02 -8.20
N ASP A 112 -21.10 11.58 -7.29
CA ASP A 112 -20.68 12.74 -6.48
C ASP A 112 -19.56 12.38 -5.51
N LYS A 113 -19.67 11.23 -4.83
CA LYS A 113 -18.62 10.70 -3.97
C LYS A 113 -17.39 10.29 -4.78
N ALA A 114 -17.60 9.69 -5.95
CA ALA A 114 -16.52 9.36 -6.86
C ALA A 114 -15.72 10.62 -7.20
N PHE A 115 -16.40 11.70 -7.60
CA PHE A 115 -15.75 12.96 -7.93
C PHE A 115 -15.03 13.57 -6.75
N PHE A 116 -15.68 13.61 -5.59
CA PHE A 116 -15.11 14.14 -4.36
C PHE A 116 -13.76 13.49 -4.02
N TRP A 117 -13.70 12.15 -4.02
CA TRP A 117 -12.48 11.44 -3.66
C TRP A 117 -11.40 11.51 -4.74
N THR A 118 -11.78 11.41 -6.02
CA THR A 118 -10.84 11.61 -7.15
C THR A 118 -10.24 13.02 -7.13
N LYS A 119 -11.03 14.05 -6.87
CA LYS A 119 -10.55 15.43 -6.77
C LYS A 119 -9.57 15.60 -5.61
N LYS A 120 -9.90 15.07 -4.43
CA LYS A 120 -9.02 15.12 -3.26
C LYS A 120 -7.66 14.46 -3.53
N SER A 121 -7.65 13.34 -4.25
CA SER A 121 -6.43 12.66 -4.69
C SER A 121 -5.62 13.51 -5.69
N ALA A 122 -6.30 14.14 -6.66
CA ALA A 122 -5.66 15.01 -7.64
C ALA A 122 -5.08 16.29 -7.03
N GLU A 123 -5.70 16.84 -5.99
CA GLU A 123 -5.19 17.99 -5.22
C GLU A 123 -3.86 17.66 -4.51
N GLN A 124 -3.62 16.37 -4.23
CA GLN A 124 -2.34 15.85 -3.74
C GLN A 124 -1.36 15.49 -4.87
N ASN A 125 -1.68 15.87 -6.11
CA ASN A 125 -0.90 15.59 -7.32
C ASN A 125 -0.69 14.09 -7.59
N TYR A 126 -1.62 13.23 -7.17
CA TYR A 126 -1.60 11.84 -7.55
C TYR A 126 -1.87 11.71 -9.06
N LEU A 127 -0.83 11.30 -9.81
CA LEU A 127 -0.83 11.37 -11.27
C LEU A 127 -2.05 10.68 -11.93
N PRO A 128 -2.47 9.46 -11.52
CA PRO A 128 -3.68 8.84 -12.07
C PRO A 128 -4.95 9.70 -11.90
N ALA A 129 -5.12 10.36 -10.75
CA ALA A 129 -6.27 11.21 -10.48
C ALA A 129 -6.23 12.52 -11.30
N VAL A 130 -5.05 13.15 -11.41
CA VAL A 130 -4.86 14.35 -12.23
C VAL A 130 -5.12 14.06 -13.70
N GLN A 131 -4.58 12.94 -14.22
CA GLN A 131 -4.82 12.47 -15.59
C GLN A 131 -6.31 12.28 -15.85
N LEU A 132 -7.00 11.57 -14.96
CA LEU A 132 -8.42 11.31 -15.07
C LEU A 132 -9.24 12.60 -15.13
N LEU A 133 -8.97 13.57 -14.23
CA LEU A 133 -9.69 14.86 -14.26
C LEU A 133 -9.35 15.68 -15.52
N ALA A 134 -8.08 15.74 -15.91
CA ALA A 134 -7.65 16.44 -17.11
C ALA A 134 -8.34 15.89 -18.36
N ASP A 135 -8.47 14.56 -18.45
CA ASP A 135 -9.20 13.92 -19.53
C ASP A 135 -10.70 14.20 -19.44
N LEU A 136 -11.34 14.05 -18.27
CA LEU A 136 -12.78 14.28 -18.09
C LEU A 136 -13.28 15.67 -18.50
N TYR A 137 -12.47 16.70 -18.30
CA TYR A 137 -12.86 18.06 -18.63
C TYR A 137 -12.66 18.43 -20.10
N LYS A 138 -11.94 17.62 -20.90
CA LYS A 138 -11.74 17.89 -22.33
C LYS A 138 -13.08 17.83 -23.08
N PRO A 139 -13.33 18.75 -24.03
CA PRO A 139 -14.55 18.77 -24.84
C PRO A 139 -14.79 17.47 -25.64
N GLU A 140 -13.70 16.77 -25.99
CA GLU A 140 -13.68 15.59 -26.85
C GLU A 140 -13.43 14.28 -26.10
N ALA A 141 -13.29 14.32 -24.76
CA ALA A 141 -13.06 13.11 -24.00
C ALA A 141 -14.23 12.14 -24.15
N GLU A 142 -13.89 10.88 -24.41
CA GLU A 142 -14.81 9.90 -24.92
C GLU A 142 -15.99 9.64 -23.96
N ARG A 143 -17.11 10.24 -24.36
CA ARG A 143 -18.37 9.55 -24.66
C ARG A 143 -19.08 8.95 -23.45
N LYS A 144 -19.84 9.79 -22.73
CA LYS A 144 -21.03 9.46 -21.91
C LYS A 144 -20.82 8.53 -20.69
N ILE A 145 -19.96 7.52 -20.76
CA ILE A 145 -19.61 6.56 -19.69
C ILE A 145 -18.84 7.28 -18.59
N LEU A 146 -17.85 8.08 -18.97
CA LEU A 146 -16.99 8.83 -18.03
C LEU A 146 -17.73 10.00 -17.35
N ILE A 147 -18.65 10.66 -18.06
CA ILE A 147 -19.59 11.65 -17.49
C ILE A 147 -20.56 10.97 -16.51
N ASN A 148 -21.09 9.80 -16.84
CA ASN A 148 -21.91 9.00 -15.91
C ASN A 148 -21.12 8.42 -14.72
N PHE A 149 -19.79 8.43 -14.78
CA PHE A 149 -18.91 7.87 -13.76
C PHE A 149 -18.64 8.89 -12.64
N LEU A 150 -18.35 10.16 -12.96
CA LEU A 150 -18.16 11.23 -11.95
C LEU A 150 -19.26 12.31 -11.93
N GLY A 151 -20.26 12.27 -12.83
CA GLY A 151 -21.32 13.28 -12.91
C GLY A 151 -20.86 14.64 -13.46
N ILE A 152 -19.67 14.71 -14.07
CA ILE A 152 -19.03 15.97 -14.50
C ILE A 152 -19.37 16.32 -15.94
N SER A 153 -19.66 17.60 -16.21
CA SER A 153 -19.80 18.13 -17.57
C SER A 153 -18.47 18.70 -18.11
N PRO A 154 -18.19 18.59 -19.42
CA PRO A 154 -16.97 19.15 -20.01
C PRO A 154 -16.77 20.64 -19.71
N ASN A 155 -15.53 21.06 -19.44
CA ASN A 155 -15.19 22.45 -19.10
C ASN A 155 -13.74 22.77 -19.52
N ALA A 156 -13.57 23.70 -20.46
CA ALA A 156 -12.26 24.04 -21.01
C ALA A 156 -11.28 24.66 -19.99
N GLU A 157 -11.78 25.45 -19.03
CA GLU A 157 -10.96 26.08 -17.98
C GLU A 157 -10.41 25.01 -17.03
N GLN A 158 -11.26 24.07 -16.60
CA GLN A 158 -10.84 22.97 -15.74
C GLN A 158 -9.90 22.00 -16.45
N ALA A 159 -10.13 21.74 -17.74
CA ALA A 159 -9.23 20.93 -18.56
C ALA A 159 -7.83 21.55 -18.63
N ALA A 160 -7.75 22.87 -18.85
CA ALA A 160 -6.49 23.60 -18.85
C ALA A 160 -5.81 23.56 -17.48
N PHE A 161 -6.56 23.76 -16.39
CA PHE A 161 -6.04 23.73 -15.02
C PHE A 161 -5.41 22.38 -14.65
N TRP A 162 -6.13 21.26 -14.84
CA TRP A 162 -5.62 19.93 -14.52
C TRP A 162 -4.55 19.48 -15.51
N GLY A 163 -4.70 19.80 -16.79
CA GLY A 163 -3.71 19.49 -17.83
C GLY A 163 -2.36 20.17 -17.60
N ALA A 164 -2.35 21.40 -17.07
CA ALA A 164 -1.11 22.13 -16.77
C ALA A 164 -0.23 21.44 -15.71
N LYS A 165 -0.80 20.56 -14.87
CA LYS A 165 -0.06 19.81 -13.85
C LYS A 165 0.67 18.59 -14.41
N LEU A 166 0.25 18.05 -15.56
CA LEU A 166 0.74 16.75 -16.06
C LEU A 166 2.24 16.73 -16.38
N PRO A 167 2.83 17.71 -17.10
CA PRO A 167 4.22 17.61 -17.54
C PRO A 167 5.22 17.48 -16.38
N GLU A 168 5.01 18.23 -15.30
CA GLU A 168 5.87 18.18 -14.11
C GLU A 168 5.73 16.84 -13.38
N LEU A 169 4.50 16.33 -13.25
CA LEU A 169 4.23 15.09 -12.53
C LEU A 169 4.73 13.86 -13.29
N GLU A 170 4.61 13.86 -14.61
CA GLU A 170 5.16 12.80 -15.48
C GLU A 170 6.69 12.76 -15.42
N ASP A 171 7.37 13.92 -15.50
CA ASP A 171 8.82 14.01 -15.36
C ASP A 171 9.29 13.56 -13.96
N ALA A 172 8.60 14.00 -12.90
CA ALA A 172 8.89 13.57 -11.54
C ALA A 172 8.71 12.05 -11.36
N ALA A 173 7.64 11.47 -11.91
CA ALA A 173 7.39 10.04 -11.90
C ALA A 173 8.46 9.26 -12.67
N ALA A 174 8.86 9.72 -13.85
CA ALA A 174 9.91 9.12 -14.67
C ALA A 174 11.27 9.13 -13.94
N LYS A 175 11.63 10.25 -13.29
CA LYS A 175 12.84 10.36 -12.47
C LYS A 175 12.81 9.40 -11.28
N ARG A 176 11.68 9.32 -10.57
CA ARG A 176 11.50 8.39 -9.44
C ARG A 176 11.65 6.93 -9.89
N SER A 177 11.01 6.56 -11.00
CA SER A 177 11.10 5.21 -11.58
C SER A 177 12.55 4.82 -11.89
N LYS A 178 13.30 5.70 -12.59
CA LYS A 178 14.73 5.50 -12.87
C LYS A 178 15.55 5.30 -11.59
N ARG A 179 15.29 6.09 -10.55
CA ARG A 179 15.98 5.97 -9.26
C ARG A 179 15.68 4.63 -8.57
N ILE A 180 14.43 4.18 -8.58
CA ILE A 180 14.05 2.88 -8.00
C ILE A 180 14.75 1.74 -8.74
N GLN A 181 14.74 1.77 -10.07
CA GLN A 181 15.45 0.77 -10.89
C GLN A 181 16.95 0.76 -10.59
N ALA A 182 17.58 1.93 -10.46
CA ALA A 182 18.99 2.04 -10.09
C ALA A 182 19.29 1.49 -8.68
N LEU A 183 18.41 1.74 -7.72
CA LEU A 183 18.53 1.21 -6.36
C LEU A 183 18.36 -0.31 -6.32
N GLN A 184 17.41 -0.86 -7.08
CA GLN A 184 17.23 -2.31 -7.18
C GLN A 184 18.47 -2.96 -7.80
N LYS A 185 18.94 -2.43 -8.93
CA LYS A 185 20.17 -2.90 -9.58
C LYS A 185 21.37 -2.87 -8.62
N LYS A 186 21.49 -1.81 -7.80
CA LYS A 186 22.53 -1.71 -6.78
C LYS A 186 22.42 -2.82 -5.74
N LYS A 187 21.21 -3.08 -5.21
CA LYS A 187 20.95 -4.18 -4.27
C LYS A 187 21.28 -5.54 -4.88
N ASP A 188 20.93 -5.76 -6.14
CA ASP A 188 21.21 -7.01 -6.86
C ASP A 188 22.73 -7.23 -7.02
N ILE A 189 23.48 -6.17 -7.35
CA ILE A 189 24.95 -6.21 -7.41
C ILE A 189 25.55 -6.54 -6.04
N GLU A 190 25.11 -5.86 -4.98
CA GLU A 190 25.58 -6.10 -3.61
C GLU A 190 25.28 -7.54 -3.14
N ALA A 191 24.08 -8.05 -3.44
CA ALA A 191 23.69 -9.43 -3.15
C ALA A 191 24.56 -10.44 -3.92
N ALA A 192 24.85 -10.19 -5.21
CA ALA A 192 25.70 -11.04 -6.02
C ALA A 192 27.16 -11.05 -5.54
N GLU A 193 27.70 -9.91 -5.11
CA GLU A 193 29.04 -9.83 -4.52
C GLU A 193 29.13 -10.58 -3.19
N LYS A 194 28.11 -10.44 -2.34
CA LYS A 194 28.02 -11.17 -1.08
C LYS A 194 27.98 -12.68 -1.32
N ALA A 195 27.15 -13.14 -2.25
CA ALA A 195 27.06 -14.55 -2.63
C ALA A 195 28.40 -15.10 -3.16
N LYS A 196 29.11 -14.33 -4.01
CA LYS A 196 30.45 -14.71 -4.48
C LYS A 196 31.47 -14.85 -3.33
N LYS A 197 31.44 -13.94 -2.36
CA LYS A 197 32.31 -14.01 -1.17
C LYS A 197 32.00 -15.24 -0.31
N GLU A 198 30.72 -15.55 -0.09
CA GLU A 198 30.30 -16.74 0.65
C GLU A 198 30.69 -18.04 -0.07
N GLN A 199 30.48 -18.12 -1.38
CA GLN A 199 30.91 -19.25 -2.21
C GLN A 199 32.43 -19.46 -2.17
N SER A 200 33.22 -18.38 -2.23
CA SER A 200 34.68 -18.45 -2.12
C SER A 200 35.13 -18.98 -0.75
N LYS A 201 34.47 -18.57 0.35
CA LYS A 201 34.76 -19.10 1.69
C LYS A 201 34.46 -20.60 1.82
N LEU A 202 33.32 -21.05 1.29
CA LEU A 202 32.93 -22.46 1.24
C LEU A 202 33.95 -23.31 0.48
N LEU A 203 34.39 -22.84 -0.70
CA LEU A 203 35.40 -23.52 -1.50
C LEU A 203 36.79 -23.60 -0.84
N CYS A 204 37.17 -22.60 -0.04
CA CYS A 204 38.39 -22.65 0.77
C CYS A 204 38.27 -23.61 1.96
N GLY A 205 37.11 -23.70 2.60
CA GLY A 205 36.87 -24.61 3.73
C GLY A 205 36.78 -26.10 3.35
N LEU A 206 36.42 -26.41 2.10
CA LEU A 206 36.38 -27.77 1.56
C LEU A 206 37.75 -28.32 1.13
N LYS A 207 38.80 -27.48 1.13
CA LYS A 207 40.17 -27.85 0.73
C LYS A 207 41.12 -28.14 1.91
N CYS A 208 40.59 -28.30 3.12
CA CYS A 208 41.33 -28.68 4.33
C CYS A 208 40.96 -30.09 4.78
#